data_AF-A0A3M3WJH3-F1
#
_entry.id   AF-A0A3M3WJH3-F1
#
_cell.length_a   1.000
_cell.length_b   1.000
_cell.length_c   1.000
_cell.angle_alpha   90.00
_cell.angle_beta   90.00
_cell.angle_gamma   90.00
#
_symmetry.space_group_name_H-M   'P 1'
#
loop_
_entity.id
_entity.type
_entity.pdbx_description
1 polymer ?
#
loop_
_entity_poly.entity_id
_entity_poly.type
_entity_poly.pdbx_seq_one_letter_code
_entity_poly.pdbx_strand_id
1 'polypeptide(L)'
;MPRWNACQRYLVDRLAHVGADPMAKDASRVLRTIQTVNSKSGEVCRVVHVTNDTDGQPVRYKFEYLAEALLPTARWTIEQQRQEQAERVKCKPKPFLLVSGGKADNLRRFSGRQLAWDRLEDLRKLAELRGGVNEGCRMQHLFWRLNFLLLSGATNSKQMYHEASALARELDPQWNSRSRELMTLFSKAKAYESGERVSFGGRDYPPLYTPKNDTLINLFGITTDEQRQLKTIISSEMARERDKKRHEIRRRAAGATDRQSYESASLSRRKPWESLGMSRASWYRAGKPAAPSVETGACVLHSKATGTEGEIQ
;
A
#
# COMPACT_ATOMS: atom_id res chain seq x y z
N MET A 1 -15.86 4.26 22.39
CA MET A 1 -15.90 3.70 21.02
C MET A 1 -14.58 3.12 20.52
N PRO A 2 -13.40 3.77 20.61
CA PRO A 2 -12.18 3.28 19.95
C PRO A 2 -11.76 1.85 20.35
N ARG A 3 -11.91 1.48 21.62
CA ARG A 3 -11.53 0.15 22.13
C ARG A 3 -12.47 -0.96 21.66
N TRP A 4 -13.77 -0.67 21.56
CA TRP A 4 -14.75 -1.59 20.97
C TRP A 4 -14.41 -1.89 19.51
N ASN A 5 -14.15 -0.85 18.71
CA ASN A 5 -13.73 -1.03 17.32
C ASN A 5 -12.41 -1.81 17.20
N ALA A 6 -11.47 -1.64 18.14
CA ALA A 6 -10.24 -2.42 18.17
C ALA A 6 -10.51 -3.91 18.43
N CYS A 7 -11.37 -4.24 19.40
CA CYS A 7 -11.73 -5.64 19.69
C CYS A 7 -12.43 -6.29 18.49
N GLN A 8 -13.39 -5.60 17.88
CA GLN A 8 -14.09 -6.12 16.70
C GLN A 8 -13.15 -6.30 15.51
N ARG A 9 -12.25 -5.35 15.24
CA ARG A 9 -11.21 -5.49 14.21
C ARG A 9 -10.38 -6.74 14.45
N TYR A 10 -9.87 -6.92 15.67
CA TYR A 10 -9.07 -8.06 16.04
C TYR A 10 -9.82 -9.39 15.81
N LEU A 11 -11.07 -9.48 16.25
CA LEU A 11 -11.90 -10.68 16.07
C LEU A 11 -12.15 -10.97 14.59
N VAL A 12 -12.56 -9.98 13.81
CA VAL A 12 -12.82 -10.14 12.37
C VAL A 12 -11.56 -10.56 11.62
N ASP A 13 -10.40 -9.97 11.94
CA ASP A 13 -9.13 -10.31 11.31
C ASP A 13 -8.69 -11.74 11.67
N ARG A 14 -8.86 -12.16 12.94
CA ARG A 14 -8.56 -13.54 13.38
C ARG A 14 -9.50 -14.57 12.75
N LEU A 15 -10.77 -14.23 12.60
CA LEU A 15 -11.81 -15.11 12.08
C LEU A 15 -12.00 -14.98 10.55
N ALA A 16 -11.11 -14.25 9.86
CA ALA A 16 -11.20 -14.09 8.41
C ALA A 16 -11.16 -15.45 7.69
N HIS A 17 -10.36 -16.41 8.19
CA HIS A 17 -10.24 -17.75 7.62
C HIS A 17 -11.52 -18.60 7.72
N VAL A 18 -12.43 -18.27 8.65
CA VAL A 18 -13.76 -18.91 8.75
C VAL A 18 -14.87 -18.09 8.08
N GLY A 19 -14.52 -17.05 7.33
CA GLY A 19 -15.47 -16.25 6.56
C GLY A 19 -16.10 -15.08 7.32
N ALA A 20 -15.45 -14.56 8.38
CA ALA A 20 -15.92 -13.34 9.03
C ALA A 20 -15.97 -12.15 8.04
N ASP A 21 -17.08 -11.40 8.03
CA ASP A 21 -17.26 -10.24 7.15
C ASP A 21 -16.26 -9.12 7.52
N PRO A 22 -15.33 -8.74 6.61
CA PRO A 22 -14.37 -7.66 6.84
C PRO A 22 -15.00 -6.31 7.19
N MET A 23 -16.27 -6.09 6.82
CA MET A 23 -16.98 -4.84 7.09
C MET A 23 -17.67 -4.80 8.46
N ALA A 24 -17.76 -5.92 9.18
CA ALA A 24 -18.38 -6.02 10.50
C ALA A 24 -17.48 -5.53 11.66
N LYS A 25 -16.73 -4.44 11.46
CA LYS A 25 -15.69 -3.92 12.37
C LYS A 25 -16.10 -2.65 13.14
N ASP A 26 -17.39 -2.35 13.21
CA ASP A 26 -17.91 -1.14 13.87
C ASP A 26 -18.90 -1.42 15.01
N ALA A 27 -18.65 -0.74 16.14
CA ALA A 27 -19.35 -0.98 17.39
C ALA A 27 -20.75 -0.39 17.44
N SER A 28 -21.12 0.45 16.47
CA SER A 28 -22.47 1.01 16.38
C SER A 28 -23.45 0.13 15.58
N ARG A 29 -22.99 -1.00 15.01
CA ARG A 29 -23.84 -1.92 14.25
C ARG A 29 -24.88 -2.58 15.15
N VAL A 30 -26.10 -2.64 14.64
CA VAL A 30 -27.23 -3.28 15.31
C VAL A 30 -27.34 -4.73 14.85
N LEU A 31 -27.39 -5.67 15.81
CA LEU A 31 -27.66 -7.07 15.54
C LEU A 31 -29.16 -7.27 15.27
N ARG A 32 -29.49 -8.25 14.43
CA ARG A 32 -30.89 -8.58 14.14
C ARG A 32 -31.57 -9.14 15.38
N THR A 33 -32.76 -8.63 15.69
CA THR A 33 -33.57 -9.08 16.83
C THR A 33 -34.00 -10.53 16.65
N ILE A 34 -33.92 -11.32 17.72
CA ILE A 34 -34.37 -12.72 17.75
C ILE A 34 -35.87 -12.77 17.47
N GLN A 35 -36.36 -13.86 16.88
CA GLN A 35 -37.75 -14.09 16.45
C GLN A 35 -38.26 -13.16 15.34
N THR A 36 -37.41 -12.35 14.72
CA THR A 36 -37.80 -11.56 13.54
C THR A 36 -37.55 -12.32 12.23
N VAL A 37 -38.38 -12.06 11.22
CA VAL A 37 -38.26 -12.66 9.87
C VAL A 37 -37.34 -11.83 9.00
N ASN A 38 -36.37 -12.47 8.34
CA ASN A 38 -35.53 -11.83 7.33
C ASN A 38 -36.29 -11.74 6.00
N SER A 39 -36.70 -10.54 5.59
CA SER A 39 -37.43 -10.33 4.34
C SER A 39 -36.69 -10.79 3.08
N LYS A 40 -35.35 -10.90 3.12
CA LYS A 40 -34.56 -11.37 1.98
C LYS A 40 -34.57 -12.90 1.80
N SER A 41 -34.69 -13.64 2.89
CA SER A 41 -34.60 -15.11 2.86
C SER A 41 -35.89 -15.81 3.32
N GLY A 42 -36.83 -15.10 3.95
CA GLY A 42 -38.01 -15.69 4.60
C GLY A 42 -37.73 -16.35 5.96
N GLU A 43 -36.46 -16.53 6.31
CA GLU A 43 -36.03 -17.26 7.52
C GLU A 43 -36.19 -16.47 8.81
N VAL A 44 -36.46 -17.18 9.92
CA VAL A 44 -36.58 -16.61 11.26
C VAL A 44 -35.22 -16.52 11.95
N CYS A 45 -34.91 -15.37 12.54
CA CYS A 45 -33.73 -15.17 13.36
C CYS A 45 -33.85 -15.95 14.67
N ARG A 46 -33.04 -16.99 14.87
CA ARG A 46 -33.03 -17.83 16.06
C ARG A 46 -31.64 -17.92 16.69
N VAL A 47 -31.60 -18.12 18.00
CA VAL A 47 -30.34 -18.37 18.71
C VAL A 47 -29.92 -19.81 18.45
N VAL A 48 -28.69 -19.99 17.95
CA VAL A 48 -28.15 -21.32 17.62
C VAL A 48 -27.52 -22.00 18.84
N HIS A 49 -26.84 -21.23 19.68
CA HIS A 49 -26.14 -21.76 20.85
C HIS A 49 -26.06 -20.70 21.96
N VAL A 50 -26.22 -21.14 23.21
CA VAL A 50 -25.99 -20.35 24.42
C VAL A 50 -25.26 -21.22 25.44
N THR A 51 -24.16 -20.73 25.98
CA THR A 51 -23.53 -21.31 27.16
C THR A 51 -24.19 -20.72 28.40
N ASN A 52 -24.78 -21.56 29.24
CA ASN A 52 -25.44 -21.16 30.48
C ASN A 52 -24.53 -21.39 31.69
N ASP A 53 -24.68 -20.53 32.70
CA ASP A 53 -24.05 -20.67 34.01
C ASP A 53 -24.80 -21.70 34.88
N THR A 54 -24.34 -21.94 36.11
CA THR A 54 -24.98 -22.85 37.09
C THR A 54 -26.44 -22.50 37.37
N ASP A 55 -26.81 -21.23 37.24
CA ASP A 55 -28.17 -20.72 37.44
C ASP A 55 -29.03 -20.75 36.17
N GLY A 56 -28.55 -21.38 35.09
CA GLY A 56 -29.27 -21.49 33.81
C GLY A 56 -29.33 -20.20 32.99
N GLN A 57 -28.67 -19.13 33.43
CA GLN A 57 -28.60 -17.86 32.71
C GLN A 57 -27.43 -17.84 31.71
N PRO A 58 -27.51 -17.11 30.58
CA PRO A 58 -26.39 -16.97 29.66
C PRO A 58 -25.16 -16.40 30.37
N VAL A 59 -24.00 -17.03 30.17
CA VAL A 59 -22.74 -16.55 30.74
C VAL A 59 -22.41 -15.15 30.20
N ARG A 60 -22.08 -14.22 31.10
CA ARG A 60 -21.76 -12.82 30.75
C ARG A 60 -20.34 -12.48 31.18
N TYR A 61 -19.59 -11.88 30.27
CA TYR A 61 -18.25 -11.38 30.54
C TYR A 61 -18.23 -9.85 30.62
N LYS A 62 -17.48 -9.31 31.57
CA LYS A 62 -17.17 -7.87 31.58
C LYS A 62 -16.37 -7.53 30.33
N PHE A 63 -16.71 -6.42 29.68
CA PHE A 63 -16.02 -6.00 28.44
C PHE A 63 -14.52 -5.81 28.66
N GLU A 64 -14.10 -5.26 29.80
CA GLU A 64 -12.68 -5.06 30.11
C GLU A 64 -11.90 -6.38 30.13
N TYR A 65 -12.45 -7.42 30.74
CA TYR A 65 -11.88 -8.75 30.75
C TYR A 65 -11.71 -9.31 29.34
N LEU A 66 -12.75 -9.18 28.50
CA LEU A 66 -12.69 -9.60 27.10
C LEU A 66 -11.62 -8.80 26.31
N ALA A 67 -11.56 -7.49 26.51
CA ALA A 67 -10.63 -6.62 25.80
C ALA A 67 -9.17 -6.91 26.17
N GLU A 68 -8.88 -7.23 27.43
CA GLU A 68 -7.55 -7.64 27.88
C GLU A 68 -7.13 -9.00 27.33
N ALA A 69 -8.07 -9.93 27.19
CA ALA A 69 -7.80 -11.23 26.58
C ALA A 69 -7.58 -11.14 25.06
N LEU A 70 -8.28 -10.24 24.37
CA LEU A 70 -8.22 -10.12 22.91
C LEU A 70 -7.09 -9.21 22.42
N LEU A 71 -6.86 -8.07 23.07
CA LEU A 71 -5.96 -7.05 22.56
C LEU A 71 -4.53 -7.30 23.02
N PRO A 72 -3.52 -7.17 22.13
CA PRO A 72 -2.13 -7.45 22.46
C PRO A 72 -1.48 -6.40 23.38
N THR A 73 -2.14 -5.27 23.62
CA THR A 73 -1.58 -4.16 24.40
C THR A 73 -2.58 -3.71 25.46
N ALA A 74 -2.11 -3.63 26.70
CA ALA A 74 -2.91 -3.16 27.83
C ALA A 74 -3.26 -1.68 27.69
N ARG A 75 -4.38 -1.29 28.31
CA ARG A 75 -4.91 0.08 28.25
C ARG A 75 -3.90 1.13 28.73
N TRP A 76 -3.27 0.87 29.88
CA TRP A 76 -2.34 1.80 30.52
C TRP A 76 -1.12 2.07 29.64
N THR A 77 -0.65 1.08 28.88
CA THR A 77 0.45 1.23 27.93
C THR A 77 0.08 2.16 26.78
N ILE A 78 -1.16 2.07 26.28
CA ILE A 78 -1.65 2.95 25.20
C ILE A 78 -1.80 4.39 25.72
N GLU A 79 -2.28 4.57 26.94
CA GLU A 79 -2.41 5.88 27.58
C GLU A 79 -1.03 6.53 27.78
N GLN A 80 -0.04 5.78 28.26
CA GLN A 80 1.35 6.25 28.37
C GLN A 80 1.92 6.65 27.01
N GLN A 81 1.78 5.81 25.97
CA GLN A 81 2.27 6.13 24.63
C GLN A 81 1.62 7.39 24.05
N ARG A 82 0.33 7.63 24.31
CA ARG A 82 -0.36 8.85 23.87
C ARG A 82 0.17 10.07 24.60
N GLN A 83 0.43 9.96 25.89
CA GLN A 83 1.01 11.03 26.69
C GLN A 83 2.42 11.39 26.18
N GLU A 84 3.28 10.38 25.97
CA GLU A 84 4.61 10.56 25.41
C GLU A 84 4.57 11.20 24.01
N GLN A 85 3.63 10.77 23.15
CA GLN A 85 3.47 11.38 21.82
C GLN A 85 3.01 12.84 21.92
N ALA A 86 2.08 13.15 22.81
CA ALA A 86 1.61 14.52 23.02
C ALA A 86 2.75 15.42 23.52
N GLU A 87 3.58 14.93 24.45
CA GLU A 87 4.77 15.63 24.94
C GLU A 87 5.81 15.82 23.84
N ARG A 88 6.10 14.78 23.05
CA ARG A 88 7.00 14.89 21.89
C ARG A 88 6.50 15.91 20.86
N VAL A 89 5.20 16.01 20.65
CA VAL A 89 4.63 17.03 19.73
C VAL A 89 4.77 18.43 20.32
N LYS A 90 4.57 18.61 21.64
CA LYS A 90 4.81 19.90 22.32
C LYS A 90 6.28 20.34 22.23
N CYS A 91 7.22 19.40 22.37
CA CYS A 91 8.66 19.69 22.34
C CYS A 91 9.25 19.74 20.92
N LYS A 92 8.47 19.41 19.88
CA LYS A 92 8.97 19.47 18.50
C LYS A 92 9.10 20.93 18.05
N PRO A 93 10.27 21.34 17.55
CA PRO A 93 10.42 22.67 16.95
C PRO A 93 9.44 22.79 15.78
N LYS A 94 8.89 24.00 15.59
CA LYS A 94 7.95 24.28 14.49
C LYS A 94 8.58 23.85 13.17
N PRO A 95 7.83 23.17 12.29
CA PRO A 95 8.36 22.79 10.99
C PRO A 95 8.87 24.03 10.27
N PHE A 96 10.02 23.90 9.58
CA PHE A 96 10.55 24.96 8.74
C PHE A 96 9.47 25.46 7.79
N LEU A 97 9.34 26.79 7.70
CA LEU A 97 8.44 27.41 6.75
C LEU A 97 8.87 26.97 5.34
N LEU A 98 7.98 26.26 4.65
CA LEU A 98 8.19 25.87 3.28
C LEU A 98 8.14 27.14 2.42
N VAL A 99 9.30 27.67 2.04
CA VAL A 99 9.38 28.75 1.04
C VAL A 99 8.88 28.17 -0.28
N SER A 100 7.91 28.84 -0.90
CA SER A 100 7.35 28.42 -2.18
C SER A 100 8.44 28.47 -3.26
N GLY A 101 9.01 27.32 -3.61
CA GLY A 101 9.93 27.20 -4.74
C GLY A 101 9.22 27.56 -6.05
N GLY A 102 9.93 28.28 -6.93
CA GLY A 102 9.47 28.65 -8.27
C GLY A 102 9.00 27.44 -9.07
N LYS A 103 7.99 27.66 -9.91
CA LYS A 103 7.29 26.65 -10.71
C LYS A 103 8.28 25.76 -11.48
N ALA A 104 8.22 24.45 -11.25
CA ALA A 104 8.78 23.48 -12.18
C ALA A 104 7.76 23.27 -13.31
N ASP A 105 7.95 23.96 -14.43
CA ASP A 105 7.00 24.04 -15.56
C ASP A 105 6.66 22.69 -16.23
N ASN A 106 7.36 21.60 -15.90
CA ASN A 106 7.20 20.30 -16.56
C ASN A 106 6.66 19.17 -15.65
N LEU A 107 6.20 19.48 -14.44
CA LEU A 107 5.58 18.45 -13.58
C LEU A 107 4.10 18.30 -13.90
N ARG A 108 3.71 17.10 -14.36
CA ARG A 108 2.31 16.73 -14.54
C ARG A 108 1.58 16.89 -13.20
N ARG A 109 0.77 17.94 -13.08
CA ARG A 109 0.02 18.24 -11.85
C ARG A 109 -0.87 17.04 -11.52
N PHE A 110 -0.94 16.69 -10.23
CA PHE A 110 -1.88 15.69 -9.73
C PHE A 110 -3.30 16.07 -10.17
N SER A 111 -3.94 15.19 -10.95
CA SER A 111 -5.31 15.36 -11.41
C SER A 111 -6.21 14.38 -10.68
N GLY A 112 -7.09 14.90 -9.81
CA GLY A 112 -8.09 14.09 -9.12
C GLY A 112 -9.03 13.36 -10.08
N ARG A 113 -9.31 13.95 -11.25
CA ARG A 113 -10.12 13.33 -12.31
C ARG A 113 -9.42 12.12 -12.91
N GLN A 114 -8.13 12.23 -13.22
CA GLN A 114 -7.33 11.11 -13.72
C GLN A 114 -7.24 9.99 -12.68
N LEU A 115 -7.03 10.34 -11.40
CA LEU A 115 -7.02 9.34 -10.33
C LEU A 115 -8.35 8.60 -10.23
N ALA A 116 -9.48 9.31 -10.34
CA ALA A 116 -10.79 8.68 -10.31
C ALA A 116 -10.98 7.71 -11.49
N TRP A 117 -10.58 8.13 -12.70
CA TRP A 117 -10.60 7.24 -13.88
C TRP A 117 -9.72 6.01 -13.70
N ASP A 118 -8.47 6.19 -13.25
CA ASP A 118 -7.55 5.09 -13.02
C ASP A 118 -8.07 4.11 -11.95
N ARG A 119 -8.79 4.60 -10.93
CA ARG A 119 -9.44 3.75 -9.92
C ARG A 119 -10.62 2.96 -10.47
N LEU A 120 -11.39 3.55 -11.40
CA LEU A 120 -12.45 2.84 -12.12
C LEU A 120 -11.84 1.67 -12.91
N GLU A 121 -10.76 1.91 -13.64
CA GLU A 121 -10.04 0.89 -14.39
C GLU A 121 -9.43 -0.19 -13.48
N ASP A 122 -8.88 0.19 -12.32
CA ASP A 122 -8.43 -0.79 -11.33
C ASP A 122 -9.57 -1.71 -10.85
N LEU A 123 -10.78 -1.18 -10.66
CA LEU A 123 -11.95 -1.99 -10.29
C LEU A 123 -12.46 -2.87 -11.44
N ARG A 124 -12.26 -2.47 -12.69
CA ARG A 124 -12.50 -3.34 -13.87
C ARG A 124 -11.49 -4.47 -13.91
N LYS A 125 -10.21 -4.13 -13.80
CA LYS A 125 -9.12 -5.11 -13.76
C LYS A 125 -9.28 -6.09 -12.62
N LEU A 126 -9.69 -5.63 -11.43
CA LEU A 126 -9.95 -6.50 -10.29
C LEU A 126 -11.02 -7.55 -10.59
N ALA A 127 -12.11 -7.17 -11.28
CA ALA A 127 -13.14 -8.14 -11.69
C ALA A 127 -12.61 -9.12 -12.73
N GLU A 128 -11.83 -8.65 -13.70
CA GLU A 128 -11.17 -9.49 -14.71
C GLU A 128 -10.27 -10.54 -14.05
N LEU A 129 -9.43 -10.14 -13.09
CA LEU A 129 -8.53 -11.04 -12.35
C LEU A 129 -9.27 -12.12 -11.56
N ARG A 130 -10.50 -11.84 -11.15
CA ARG A 130 -11.35 -12.76 -10.39
C ARG A 130 -12.29 -13.60 -11.27
N GLY A 131 -12.22 -13.44 -12.59
CA GLY A 131 -13.13 -14.12 -13.53
C GLY A 131 -14.56 -13.57 -13.53
N GLY A 132 -14.77 -12.34 -13.03
CA GLY A 132 -16.07 -11.70 -12.91
C GLY A 132 -16.29 -11.09 -11.53
N VAL A 133 -17.51 -10.59 -11.31
CA VAL A 133 -17.95 -10.10 -9.99
C VAL A 133 -18.90 -11.11 -9.37
N ASN A 134 -18.49 -11.67 -8.24
CA ASN A 134 -19.30 -12.62 -7.49
C ASN A 134 -20.64 -12.03 -7.05
N GLU A 135 -21.62 -12.92 -6.91
CA GLU A 135 -22.91 -12.58 -6.31
C GLU A 135 -22.73 -11.97 -4.91
N GLY A 136 -23.51 -10.93 -4.62
CA GLY A 136 -23.37 -10.13 -3.39
C GLY A 136 -22.42 -8.93 -3.52
N CYS A 137 -21.42 -8.97 -4.41
CA CYS A 137 -20.47 -7.86 -4.61
C CYS A 137 -20.90 -6.89 -5.74
N ARG A 138 -21.87 -7.27 -6.59
CA ARG A 138 -22.30 -6.49 -7.77
C ARG A 138 -22.67 -5.04 -7.43
N MET A 139 -23.49 -4.82 -6.39
CA MET A 139 -23.90 -3.48 -5.98
C MET A 139 -22.73 -2.62 -5.50
N GLN A 140 -21.80 -3.23 -4.74
CA GLN A 140 -20.61 -2.55 -4.27
C GLN A 140 -19.72 -2.12 -5.46
N HIS A 141 -19.51 -3.00 -6.44
CA HIS A 141 -18.80 -2.64 -7.67
C HIS A 141 -19.52 -1.53 -8.43
N LEU A 142 -20.83 -1.65 -8.66
CA LEU A 142 -21.62 -0.65 -9.37
C LEU A 142 -21.50 0.73 -8.71
N PHE A 143 -21.73 0.79 -7.40
CA PHE A 143 -21.66 2.03 -6.63
C PHE A 143 -20.30 2.72 -6.75
N TRP A 144 -19.20 1.99 -6.54
CA TRP A 144 -17.86 2.59 -6.57
C TRP A 144 -17.40 2.96 -7.98
N ARG A 145 -17.68 2.11 -8.97
CA ARG A 145 -17.39 2.41 -10.37
C ARG A 145 -18.13 3.67 -10.83
N LEU A 146 -19.42 3.77 -10.51
CA LEU A 146 -20.23 4.93 -10.86
C LEU A 146 -19.79 6.21 -10.13
N ASN A 147 -19.44 6.11 -8.84
CA ASN A 147 -18.89 7.24 -8.09
C ASN A 147 -17.57 7.75 -8.71
N PHE A 148 -16.69 6.85 -9.15
CA PHE A 148 -15.45 7.23 -9.82
C PHE A 148 -15.66 7.79 -11.23
N LEU A 149 -16.66 7.28 -11.96
CA LEU A 149 -17.06 7.82 -13.26
C LEU A 149 -17.60 9.27 -13.13
N LEU A 150 -18.36 9.56 -12.07
CA LEU A 150 -18.81 10.91 -11.74
C LEU A 150 -17.64 11.83 -11.33
N LEU A 151 -16.72 11.33 -10.47
CA LEU A 151 -15.55 12.10 -10.04
C LEU A 151 -14.57 12.42 -11.17
N SER A 152 -14.42 11.52 -12.15
CA SER A 152 -13.60 11.77 -13.34
C SER A 152 -14.19 12.85 -14.24
N GLY A 153 -15.51 13.08 -14.13
CA GLY A 153 -16.27 13.97 -15.00
C GLY A 153 -16.59 13.36 -16.36
N ALA A 154 -16.46 12.04 -16.51
CA ALA A 154 -16.86 11.32 -17.71
C ALA A 154 -18.38 11.17 -17.82
N THR A 155 -19.11 11.31 -16.70
CA THR A 155 -20.57 11.35 -16.67
C THR A 155 -21.08 12.51 -15.80
N ASN A 156 -22.40 12.70 -15.83
CA ASN A 156 -23.15 13.74 -15.13
C ASN A 156 -24.40 13.14 -14.47
N SER A 157 -25.07 13.90 -13.60
CA SER A 157 -26.26 13.47 -12.86
C SER A 157 -27.41 13.09 -13.80
N LYS A 158 -27.56 13.79 -14.94
CA LYS A 158 -28.63 13.51 -15.92
C LYS A 158 -28.46 12.14 -16.59
N GLN A 159 -27.22 11.75 -16.91
CA GLN A 159 -26.89 10.49 -17.57
C GLN A 159 -26.56 9.36 -16.59
N MET A 160 -26.42 9.65 -15.29
CA MET A 160 -25.99 8.72 -14.26
C MET A 160 -26.74 7.38 -14.27
N TYR A 161 -28.06 7.38 -14.46
CA TYR A 161 -28.85 6.14 -14.48
C TYR A 161 -28.64 5.31 -15.75
N HIS A 162 -28.37 5.96 -16.89
CA HIS A 162 -28.01 5.27 -18.12
C HIS A 162 -26.64 4.61 -17.99
N GLU A 163 -25.66 5.34 -17.45
CA GLU A 163 -24.33 4.80 -17.15
C GLU A 163 -24.38 3.69 -16.11
N ALA A 164 -25.22 3.84 -15.07
CA ALA A 164 -25.43 2.80 -14.08
C ALA A 164 -25.96 1.51 -14.72
N SER A 165 -26.91 1.62 -15.64
CA SER A 165 -27.44 0.46 -16.38
C SER A 165 -26.40 -0.17 -17.31
N ALA A 166 -25.54 0.63 -17.94
CA ALA A 166 -24.43 0.13 -18.75
C ALA A 166 -23.40 -0.61 -17.88
N LEU A 167 -22.98 -0.03 -16.75
CA LEU A 167 -22.07 -0.65 -15.80
C LEU A 167 -22.67 -1.92 -15.17
N ALA A 168 -23.97 -1.95 -14.90
CA ALA A 168 -24.63 -3.14 -14.38
C ALA A 168 -24.59 -4.30 -15.37
N ARG A 169 -24.85 -4.03 -16.65
CA ARG A 169 -24.71 -5.02 -17.73
C ARG A 169 -23.26 -5.47 -17.95
N GLU A 170 -22.29 -4.58 -17.74
CA GLU A 170 -20.86 -4.92 -17.74
C GLU A 170 -20.50 -5.88 -16.60
N LEU A 171 -21.10 -5.71 -15.43
CA LEU A 171 -20.85 -6.55 -14.26
C LEU A 171 -21.51 -7.92 -14.38
N ASP A 172 -22.76 -7.95 -14.85
CA ASP A 172 -23.53 -9.16 -15.07
C ASP A 172 -24.63 -8.85 -16.11
N PRO A 173 -24.58 -9.47 -17.30
CA PRO A 173 -25.57 -9.23 -18.36
C PRO A 173 -27.02 -9.51 -17.95
N GLN A 174 -27.25 -10.40 -16.99
CA GLN A 174 -28.58 -10.78 -16.53
C GLN A 174 -29.09 -9.87 -15.41
N TRP A 175 -28.25 -8.97 -14.90
CA TRP A 175 -28.59 -8.16 -13.74
C TRP A 175 -29.40 -6.91 -14.12
N ASN A 176 -30.65 -6.87 -13.67
CA ASN A 176 -31.53 -5.72 -13.84
C ASN A 176 -31.33 -4.69 -12.71
N SER A 177 -30.46 -3.70 -12.92
CA SER A 177 -30.17 -2.66 -11.93
C SER A 177 -31.26 -1.58 -11.87
N ARG A 178 -32.38 -1.84 -11.18
CA ARG A 178 -33.37 -0.81 -10.81
C ARG A 178 -33.24 -0.43 -9.34
N SER A 179 -32.06 0.08 -9.01
CA SER A 179 -31.63 0.19 -7.62
C SER A 179 -31.93 1.55 -7.01
N ARG A 180 -32.90 1.57 -6.07
CA ARG A 180 -33.18 2.70 -5.17
C ARG A 180 -31.95 3.10 -4.35
N GLU A 181 -31.01 2.17 -4.19
CA GLU A 181 -29.73 2.32 -3.52
C GLU A 181 -28.84 3.42 -4.13
N LEU A 182 -29.06 3.78 -5.40
CA LEU A 182 -28.30 4.84 -6.08
C LEU A 182 -28.82 6.26 -5.78
N MET A 183 -29.96 6.40 -5.11
CA MET A 183 -30.58 7.72 -4.87
C MET A 183 -29.65 8.64 -4.07
N THR A 184 -28.96 8.13 -3.05
CA THR A 184 -28.00 8.93 -2.27
C THR A 184 -26.81 9.38 -3.12
N LEU A 185 -26.32 8.52 -4.02
CA LEU A 185 -25.23 8.87 -4.92
C LEU A 185 -25.69 9.91 -5.95
N PHE A 186 -26.94 9.82 -6.41
CA PHE A 186 -27.55 10.80 -7.31
C PHE A 186 -27.69 12.19 -6.67
N SER A 187 -28.16 12.26 -5.42
CA SER A 187 -28.18 13.53 -4.68
C SER A 187 -26.78 14.14 -4.54
N LYS A 188 -25.77 13.31 -4.26
CA LYS A 188 -24.36 13.75 -4.20
C LYS A 188 -23.80 14.17 -5.56
N ALA A 189 -24.21 13.51 -6.64
CA ALA A 189 -23.84 13.88 -7.99
C ALA A 189 -24.35 15.28 -8.34
N LYS A 190 -25.62 15.58 -8.04
CA LYS A 190 -26.19 16.93 -8.21
C LYS A 190 -25.44 18.00 -7.42
N ALA A 191 -25.16 17.72 -6.14
CA ALA A 191 -24.36 18.61 -5.30
C ALA A 191 -22.93 18.83 -5.84
N TYR A 192 -22.33 17.79 -6.40
CA TYR A 192 -21.00 17.90 -7.00
C TYR A 192 -21.01 18.76 -8.27
N GLU A 193 -22.06 18.66 -9.10
CA GLU A 193 -22.24 19.48 -10.30
C GLU A 193 -22.52 20.95 -10.01
N SER A 194 -23.28 21.24 -8.94
CA SER A 194 -23.50 22.61 -8.48
C SER A 194 -22.26 23.25 -7.86
N GLY A 195 -21.15 22.50 -7.75
CA GLY A 195 -19.89 22.98 -7.18
C GLY A 195 -19.87 23.00 -5.66
N GLU A 196 -20.86 22.39 -4.99
CA GLU A 196 -20.92 22.32 -3.53
C GLU A 196 -19.65 21.66 -2.97
N ARG A 197 -19.31 22.03 -1.74
CA ARG A 197 -18.19 21.50 -0.96
C ARG A 197 -18.70 21.03 0.40
N VAL A 198 -18.13 19.94 0.90
CA VAL A 198 -18.41 19.40 2.22
C VAL A 198 -17.17 19.54 3.09
N SER A 199 -17.27 20.31 4.17
CA SER A 199 -16.17 20.49 5.13
C SER A 199 -16.13 19.33 6.13
N PHE A 200 -15.00 18.65 6.22
CA PHE A 200 -14.77 17.56 7.17
C PHE A 200 -13.34 17.62 7.73
N GLY A 201 -13.21 17.71 9.05
CA GLY A 201 -11.90 17.76 9.71
C GLY A 201 -11.03 18.94 9.28
N GLY A 202 -11.64 20.12 9.07
CA GLY A 202 -10.95 21.34 8.65
C GLY A 202 -10.48 21.35 7.20
N ARG A 203 -10.99 20.45 6.35
CA ARG A 203 -10.69 20.39 4.91
C ARG A 203 -11.98 20.27 4.12
N ASP A 204 -11.98 20.86 2.92
CA ASP A 204 -13.11 20.80 2.01
C ASP A 204 -12.95 19.67 1.00
N TYR A 205 -14.03 18.90 0.84
CA TYR A 205 -14.09 17.77 -0.07
C TYR A 205 -15.23 17.94 -1.07
N PRO A 206 -15.14 17.30 -2.25
CA PRO A 206 -16.31 17.14 -3.09
C PRO A 206 -17.40 16.33 -2.36
N PRO A 207 -18.69 16.57 -2.63
CA PRO A 207 -19.79 15.82 -2.04
C PRO A 207 -19.77 14.31 -2.35
N LEU A 208 -19.17 13.92 -3.48
CA LEU A 208 -18.92 12.53 -3.88
C LEU A 208 -17.89 11.84 -2.98
N TYR A 209 -17.92 10.50 -2.95
CA TYR A 209 -17.09 9.73 -2.05
C TYR A 209 -15.64 9.69 -2.52
N THR A 210 -14.71 10.12 -1.66
CA THR A 210 -13.27 10.17 -1.93
C THR A 210 -12.49 9.24 -0.99
N PRO A 211 -12.56 7.91 -1.19
CA PRO A 211 -11.97 6.94 -0.27
C PRO A 211 -10.45 6.96 -0.35
N LYS A 212 -9.82 6.59 0.77
CA LYS A 212 -8.40 6.25 0.83
C LYS A 212 -8.17 4.89 0.16
N ASN A 213 -6.95 4.62 -0.28
CA ASN A 213 -6.59 3.32 -0.84
C ASN A 213 -6.87 2.19 0.15
N ASP A 214 -6.50 2.35 1.42
CA ASP A 214 -6.78 1.35 2.47
C ASP A 214 -8.27 1.04 2.60
N THR A 215 -9.14 2.03 2.40
CA THR A 215 -10.59 1.80 2.42
C THR A 215 -11.01 0.88 1.28
N LEU A 216 -10.54 1.13 0.06
CA LEU A 216 -10.86 0.29 -1.11
C LEU A 216 -10.26 -1.11 -0.98
N ILE A 217 -9.01 -1.23 -0.53
CA ILE A 217 -8.34 -2.52 -0.33
C ILE A 217 -9.12 -3.38 0.65
N ASN A 218 -9.50 -2.82 1.81
CA ASN A 218 -10.27 -3.54 2.81
C ASN A 218 -11.69 -3.88 2.32
N LEU A 219 -12.33 -2.94 1.64
CA LEU A 219 -13.71 -3.09 1.18
C LEU A 219 -13.85 -4.17 0.10
N PHE A 220 -12.89 -4.27 -0.82
CA PHE A 220 -12.90 -5.28 -1.89
C PHE A 220 -12.07 -6.53 -1.54
N GLY A 221 -11.46 -6.58 -0.36
CA GLY A 221 -10.56 -7.66 0.05
C GLY A 221 -9.43 -7.87 -0.96
N ILE A 222 -8.77 -6.79 -1.38
CA ILE A 222 -7.76 -6.84 -2.45
C ILE A 222 -6.45 -7.42 -1.89
N THR A 223 -6.04 -8.54 -2.43
CA THR A 223 -4.81 -9.25 -2.03
C THR A 223 -3.55 -8.50 -2.49
N THR A 224 -2.40 -8.85 -1.92
CA THR A 224 -1.12 -8.28 -2.34
C THR A 224 -0.81 -8.60 -3.81
N ASP A 225 -1.16 -9.80 -4.28
CA ASP A 225 -0.89 -10.20 -5.67
C ASP A 225 -1.79 -9.48 -6.66
N GLU A 226 -3.06 -9.25 -6.31
CA GLU A 226 -3.95 -8.38 -7.10
C GLU A 226 -3.42 -6.95 -7.13
N GLN A 227 -3.02 -6.38 -5.99
CA GLN A 227 -2.47 -5.02 -5.93
C GLN A 227 -1.26 -4.83 -6.85
N ARG A 228 -0.42 -5.87 -7.06
CA ARG A 228 0.73 -5.81 -7.98
C ARG A 228 0.32 -5.53 -9.43
N GLN A 229 -0.89 -5.94 -9.80
CA GLN A 229 -1.46 -5.77 -11.14
C GLN A 229 -2.31 -4.50 -11.27
N LEU A 230 -2.66 -3.84 -10.16
CA LEU A 230 -3.40 -2.58 -10.15
C LEU A 230 -2.47 -1.37 -10.28
N LYS A 231 -3.00 -0.29 -10.85
CA LYS A 231 -2.27 0.96 -11.10
C LYS A 231 -2.22 1.85 -9.86
N THR A 232 -3.36 2.06 -9.21
CA THR A 232 -3.54 3.09 -8.16
C THR A 232 -4.02 2.54 -6.82
N ILE A 233 -4.88 1.53 -6.79
CA ILE A 233 -5.41 0.93 -5.54
C ILE A 233 -4.36 -0.02 -4.96
N ILE A 234 -3.33 0.56 -4.37
CA ILE A 234 -2.20 -0.15 -3.77
C ILE A 234 -1.94 0.36 -2.35
N SER A 235 -1.38 -0.52 -1.51
CA SER A 235 -0.96 -0.19 -0.16
C SER A 235 0.21 0.81 -0.14
N SER A 236 0.41 1.45 1.01
CA SER A 236 1.52 2.38 1.22
C SER A 236 2.90 1.70 1.09
N GLU A 237 2.98 0.40 1.41
CA GLU A 237 4.20 -0.40 1.29
C GLU A 237 4.54 -0.66 -0.17
N MET A 238 3.56 -1.11 -0.96
CA MET A 238 3.74 -1.34 -2.40
C MET A 238 4.06 -0.04 -3.15
N ALA A 239 3.43 1.08 -2.76
CA ALA A 239 3.75 2.38 -3.33
C ALA A 239 5.22 2.75 -3.10
N ARG A 240 5.74 2.53 -1.87
CA ARG A 240 7.15 2.75 -1.51
C ARG A 240 8.09 1.81 -2.28
N GLU A 241 7.72 0.55 -2.44
CA GLU A 241 8.49 -0.43 -3.20
C GLU A 241 8.62 -0.01 -4.68
N ARG A 242 7.50 0.33 -5.33
CA ARG A 242 7.48 0.83 -6.71
C ARG A 242 8.30 2.09 -6.87
N ASP A 243 8.21 3.01 -5.91
CA ASP A 243 8.97 4.26 -5.95
C ASP A 243 10.48 4.02 -5.84
N LYS A 244 10.91 3.19 -4.88
CA LYS A 244 12.30 2.76 -4.73
C LYS A 244 12.84 2.17 -6.05
N LYS A 245 12.07 1.28 -6.67
CA LYS A 245 12.43 0.67 -7.96
C LYS A 245 12.55 1.70 -9.09
N ARG A 246 11.61 2.65 -9.19
CA ARG A 246 11.69 3.75 -10.17
C ARG A 246 12.93 4.63 -9.96
N HIS A 247 13.23 4.97 -8.71
CA HIS A 247 14.42 5.74 -8.37
C HIS A 247 15.72 4.97 -8.68
N GLU A 248 15.75 3.67 -8.42
CA GLU A 248 16.86 2.79 -8.79
C GLU A 248 17.09 2.76 -10.29
N ILE A 249 16.03 2.54 -11.09
CA ILE A 249 16.09 2.55 -12.56
C ILE A 249 16.57 3.91 -13.07
N ARG A 250 16.01 5.01 -12.54
CA ARG A 250 16.40 6.37 -12.93
C ARG A 250 17.88 6.63 -12.62
N ARG A 251 18.37 6.20 -11.45
CA ARG A 251 19.79 6.33 -11.08
C ARG A 251 20.68 5.51 -12.01
N ARG A 252 20.31 4.27 -12.32
CA ARG A 252 21.06 3.44 -13.28
C ARG A 252 21.11 4.05 -14.68
N ALA A 253 19.98 4.57 -15.17
CA ALA A 253 19.92 5.25 -16.47
C ALA A 253 20.77 6.53 -16.50
N ALA A 254 20.93 7.21 -15.37
CA ALA A 254 21.81 8.36 -15.22
C ALA A 254 23.30 7.98 -15.00
N GLY A 255 23.67 6.70 -15.15
CA GLY A 255 25.05 6.23 -15.06
C GLY A 255 25.55 5.98 -13.63
N ALA A 256 24.68 5.95 -12.62
CA ALA A 256 25.09 5.62 -11.27
C ALA A 256 25.60 4.17 -11.20
N THR A 257 26.87 4.01 -10.88
CA THR A 257 27.53 2.71 -10.71
C THR A 257 26.87 1.93 -9.58
N ASP A 258 26.67 0.62 -9.79
CA ASP A 258 26.12 -0.25 -8.75
C ASP A 258 26.98 -0.21 -7.48
N ARG A 259 26.34 -0.35 -6.31
CA ARG A 259 27.04 -0.27 -5.02
C ARG A 259 28.16 -1.31 -4.93
N GLN A 260 27.95 -2.51 -5.45
CA GLN A 260 28.96 -3.57 -5.43
C GLN A 260 30.14 -3.22 -6.33
N SER A 261 29.88 -2.66 -7.51
CA SER A 261 30.90 -2.16 -8.43
C SER A 261 31.67 -0.98 -7.81
N TYR A 262 30.99 -0.04 -7.16
CA TYR A 262 31.62 1.07 -6.43
C TYR A 262 32.48 0.58 -5.25
N GLU A 263 31.97 -0.36 -4.44
CA GLU A 263 32.69 -0.94 -3.31
C GLU A 263 33.90 -1.79 -3.76
N SER A 264 33.81 -2.48 -4.90
CA SER A 264 34.94 -3.21 -5.51
C SER A 264 36.01 -2.28 -6.10
N ALA A 265 35.61 -1.09 -6.56
CA ALA A 265 36.52 -0.04 -7.01
C ALA A 265 37.05 0.82 -5.85
N SER A 266 36.48 0.69 -4.65
CA SER A 266 36.87 1.47 -3.49
C SER A 266 38.32 1.20 -3.13
N LEU A 267 39.08 2.28 -2.91
CA LEU A 267 40.47 2.23 -2.48
C LEU A 267 40.65 1.42 -1.19
N SER A 268 39.63 1.39 -0.32
CA SER A 268 39.60 0.60 0.91
C SER A 268 39.60 -0.91 0.66
N ARG A 269 39.06 -1.36 -0.48
CA ARG A 269 38.97 -2.78 -0.86
C ARG A 269 40.09 -3.19 -1.83
N ARG A 270 40.47 -2.31 -2.76
CA ARG A 270 41.62 -2.52 -3.66
C ARG A 270 42.98 -2.45 -2.97
N LYS A 271 43.06 -1.70 -1.87
CA LYS A 271 44.25 -1.52 -1.02
C LYS A 271 45.58 -1.40 -1.81
N PRO A 272 45.68 -0.45 -2.75
CA PRO A 272 46.86 -0.31 -3.62
C PRO A 272 48.18 -0.01 -2.86
N TRP A 273 48.11 0.43 -1.60
CA TRP A 273 49.27 0.60 -0.74
C TRP A 273 49.90 -0.74 -0.29
N GLU A 274 49.13 -1.83 -0.21
CA GLU A 274 49.65 -3.16 0.13
C GLU A 274 50.55 -3.69 -1.00
N SER A 275 50.18 -3.50 -2.27
CA SER A 275 51.01 -3.89 -3.42
C SER A 275 52.28 -3.05 -3.57
N LEU A 276 52.28 -1.83 -3.02
CA LEU A 276 53.44 -0.94 -2.97
C LEU A 276 54.28 -1.12 -1.68
N GLY A 277 53.91 -2.06 -0.80
CA GLY A 277 54.63 -2.34 0.45
C GLY A 277 54.60 -1.19 1.47
N MET A 278 53.62 -0.29 1.40
CA MET A 278 53.54 0.90 2.26
C MET A 278 52.24 0.98 3.06
N SER A 279 52.24 1.77 4.14
CA SER A 279 51.02 1.97 4.94
C SER A 279 50.01 2.87 4.23
N ARG A 280 48.71 2.67 4.50
CA ARG A 280 47.61 3.49 3.95
C ARG A 280 47.86 5.00 4.16
N ALA A 281 48.29 5.39 5.36
CA ALA A 281 48.56 6.80 5.68
C ALA A 281 49.71 7.38 4.85
N SER A 282 50.76 6.59 4.62
CA SER A 282 51.89 6.98 3.78
C SER A 282 51.48 7.15 2.31
N TRP A 283 50.62 6.27 1.79
CA TRP A 283 50.14 6.33 0.40
C TRP A 283 49.29 7.58 0.12
N TYR A 284 48.43 8.00 1.07
CA TYR A 284 47.69 9.26 0.94
C TYR A 284 48.60 10.48 1.03
N ARG A 285 49.64 10.45 1.88
CA ARG A 285 50.64 11.54 1.98
C ARG A 285 51.52 11.66 0.73
N ALA A 286 51.82 10.53 0.09
CA ALA A 286 52.60 10.46 -1.14
C ALA A 286 51.80 10.84 -2.42
N GLY A 287 50.56 11.30 -2.29
CA GLY A 287 49.77 11.77 -3.44
C GLY A 287 49.11 10.67 -4.27
N LYS A 288 48.89 9.47 -3.72
CA LYS A 288 48.24 8.31 -4.37
C LYS A 288 49.01 7.79 -5.60
N PRO A 289 50.28 7.38 -5.45
CA PRO A 289 51.06 6.81 -6.54
C PRO A 289 50.40 5.54 -7.10
N ALA A 290 50.44 5.37 -8.42
CA ALA A 290 50.00 4.15 -9.10
C ALA A 290 51.05 3.04 -8.96
N ALA A 291 50.61 1.77 -8.88
CA ALA A 291 51.54 0.65 -8.86
C ALA A 291 52.28 0.55 -10.21
N PRO A 292 53.60 0.28 -10.23
CA PRO A 292 54.33 0.11 -11.47
C PRO A 292 53.77 -1.09 -12.23
N SER A 293 53.47 -0.92 -13.53
CA SER A 293 53.09 -2.01 -14.41
C SER A 293 54.26 -2.98 -14.51
N VAL A 294 54.09 -4.21 -14.01
CA VAL A 294 55.09 -5.27 -14.14
C VAL A 294 55.11 -5.71 -15.61
N GLU A 295 55.90 -5.03 -16.43
CA GLU A 295 56.41 -5.60 -17.67
C GLU A 295 57.39 -6.70 -17.26
N THR A 296 56.96 -7.95 -17.40
CA THR A 296 57.80 -9.11 -17.09
C THR A 296 58.82 -9.25 -18.21
N GLY A 297 59.95 -8.54 -18.09
CA GLY A 297 61.10 -8.70 -18.98
C GLY A 297 61.71 -10.09 -18.81
N ALA A 298 61.68 -10.90 -19.86
CA ALA A 298 62.31 -12.21 -19.89
C ALA A 298 63.83 -12.08 -19.69
N CYS A 299 64.35 -12.65 -18.61
CA CYS A 299 65.78 -12.75 -18.36
C CYS A 299 66.33 -13.91 -19.22
N VAL A 300 67.04 -13.58 -20.31
CA VAL A 300 67.74 -14.55 -21.15
C VAL A 300 69.06 -14.93 -20.46
N LEU A 301 69.10 -16.11 -19.85
CA LEU A 301 70.34 -16.81 -19.54
C LEU A 301 70.65 -17.76 -20.69
N HIS A 302 71.75 -17.56 -21.42
CA HIS A 302 72.37 -18.64 -22.19
C HIS A 302 73.87 -18.73 -21.90
N SER A 303 74.22 -19.94 -21.51
CA SER A 303 75.46 -20.58 -21.10
C SER A 303 76.70 -20.33 -21.96
N LYS A 304 77.84 -20.16 -21.28
CA LYS A 304 79.21 -20.35 -21.81
C LYS A 304 79.37 -21.78 -22.35
N ALA A 305 79.82 -21.91 -23.60
CA ALA A 305 80.30 -23.16 -24.17
C ALA A 305 81.77 -23.38 -23.78
N THR A 306 82.05 -24.48 -23.09
CA THR A 306 83.40 -25.01 -22.84
C THR A 306 83.83 -25.87 -24.02
N GLY A 307 85.06 -25.66 -24.49
CA GLY A 307 85.67 -26.39 -25.59
C GLY A 307 85.97 -27.85 -25.28
N THR A 308 86.20 -28.61 -26.36
CA THR A 308 86.86 -29.91 -26.33
C THR A 308 87.65 -30.03 -27.63
N GLU A 309 88.96 -30.12 -27.48
CA GLU A 309 89.92 -30.46 -28.53
C GLU A 309 89.95 -31.98 -28.75
N GLY A 310 90.13 -32.37 -30.03
CA GLY A 310 91.12 -33.37 -30.43
C GLY A 310 90.77 -34.86 -30.37
N GLU A 311 90.66 -35.47 -31.55
CA GLU A 311 91.26 -36.78 -31.83
C GLU A 311 91.71 -36.83 -33.30
N ILE A 312 93.03 -36.99 -33.51
CA ILE A 312 93.67 -37.40 -34.77
C ILE A 312 93.98 -38.90 -34.61
N GLN A 313 94.10 -39.59 -35.76
CA GLN A 313 94.71 -40.93 -35.94
C GLN A 313 95.68 -41.41 -34.86
#